data_AF-A0AAD1RGB2-F1
#
_entry.id   AF-A0AAD1RGB2-F1
#
_cell.length_a   1.000
_cell.length_b   1.000
_cell.length_c   1.000
_cell.angle_alpha   90.00
_cell.angle_beta   90.00
_cell.angle_gamma   90.00
#
_symmetry.space_group_name_H-M   'P 1'
#
loop_
_entity.id
_entity.type
_entity.pdbx_description
1 polymer ?
#
loop_
_entity_poly.entity_id
_entity_poly.type
_entity_poly.pdbx_seq_one_letter_code
_entity_poly.pdbx_strand_id
1 'polypeptide(L)'
;MSPLTATTLREWDRFNKEQRFDGGLSPAFLLDSFYGLIPSLNIMSWSNRGLIYLHQLFDQGEIIPFNRLQNKYQLPNAAAFAHRQISSWLQTNRKVLPAANRWNTFNALESLCTQTKRPLKLISILYNRHYSVPDPHTLQFVKAWEVELGKQLTKEQWSYILCENKKLTLSTTHLELARKLLYRCKVTGIDDSDGYTTPDFCRGFKCPRYRVVEKHENFEVREYEPTIWAATIVDFSADITNQSYRLFKYIHGANKKGTKTEITLPFSIFVPTNKNTKHPPLASIFLPPEFEPPEPLDSSIYVFSYPALTWYVRSFKGQSNIEDFFKHARVLANELMHLKKPFDQIFGACNFYGGTDEQNNHHIEVAYLLGHVKKSD
;
A
#
# COMPACT_ATOMS: atom_id res chain seq x y z
N MET A 1 -19.71 -20.28 26.00
CA MET A 1 -19.32 -19.27 25.00
C MET A 1 -20.12 -19.57 23.73
N SER A 2 -20.82 -18.60 23.12
CA SER A 2 -21.66 -18.93 21.96
C SER A 2 -20.79 -19.46 20.80
N PRO A 3 -21.29 -20.40 19.98
CA PRO A 3 -20.56 -20.90 18.81
C PRO A 3 -20.11 -19.74 17.90
N LEU A 4 -20.94 -18.70 17.79
CA LEU A 4 -20.63 -17.48 17.05
C LEU A 4 -19.45 -16.71 17.67
N THR A 5 -19.38 -16.59 18.99
CA THR A 5 -18.28 -15.93 19.69
C THR A 5 -16.97 -16.71 19.53
N ALA A 6 -17.02 -18.04 19.64
CA ALA A 6 -15.85 -18.90 19.51
C ALA A 6 -15.32 -18.97 18.07
N THR A 7 -16.21 -18.91 17.07
CA THR A 7 -15.84 -18.82 15.65
C THR A 7 -15.35 -17.41 15.32
N THR A 8 -16.00 -16.36 15.82
CA THR A 8 -15.56 -14.96 15.62
C THR A 8 -14.18 -14.72 16.20
N LEU A 9 -13.89 -15.25 17.40
CA LEU A 9 -12.56 -15.15 18.00
C LEU A 9 -11.53 -15.99 17.24
N ARG A 10 -11.89 -17.17 16.73
CA ARG A 10 -10.98 -17.97 15.89
C ARG A 10 -10.65 -17.30 14.56
N GLU A 11 -11.64 -16.69 13.91
CA GLU A 11 -11.45 -15.93 12.67
C GLU A 11 -10.64 -14.66 12.92
N TRP A 12 -10.87 -13.98 14.06
CA TRP A 12 -10.06 -12.85 14.52
C TRP A 12 -8.62 -13.24 14.84
N ASP A 13 -8.40 -14.37 15.51
CA ASP A 13 -7.08 -14.89 15.83
C ASP A 13 -6.36 -15.38 14.58
N ARG A 14 -7.08 -16.02 13.63
CA ARG A 14 -6.53 -16.41 12.31
C ARG A 14 -6.14 -15.18 11.50
N PHE A 15 -7.01 -14.17 11.46
CA PHE A 15 -6.76 -12.88 10.79
C PHE A 15 -5.56 -12.14 11.39
N ASN A 16 -5.43 -12.09 12.73
CA ASN A 16 -4.26 -11.51 13.42
C ASN A 16 -2.96 -12.30 13.18
N LYS A 17 -3.05 -13.61 12.90
CA LYS A 17 -1.90 -14.48 12.62
C LYS A 17 -1.41 -14.34 11.17
N GLU A 18 -2.35 -14.11 10.25
CA GLU A 18 -2.11 -14.07 8.80
C GLU A 18 -1.81 -12.66 8.28
N GLN A 19 -2.41 -11.61 8.86
CA GLN A 19 -2.24 -10.22 8.45
C GLN A 19 -1.41 -9.51 9.51
N ARG A 20 -0.09 -9.42 9.29
CA ARG A 20 0.77 -8.53 10.08
C ARG A 20 0.20 -7.11 9.96
N PHE A 21 0.16 -6.37 11.07
CA PHE A 21 -0.49 -5.05 11.14
C PHE A 21 0.34 -3.99 10.39
N ASP A 22 0.18 -3.89 9.07
CA ASP A 22 1.11 -3.15 8.21
C ASP A 22 0.87 -1.62 8.16
N GLY A 23 -0.21 -1.11 8.76
CA GLY A 23 -0.58 0.32 8.72
C GLY A 23 -0.35 1.14 9.99
N GLY A 24 0.14 0.53 11.08
CA GLY A 24 0.29 1.20 12.39
C GLY A 24 -1.01 1.72 13.01
N LEU A 25 -0.91 2.28 14.22
CA LEU A 25 -2.00 2.96 14.92
C LEU A 25 -2.35 4.26 14.20
N SER A 26 -3.64 4.57 14.10
CA SER A 26 -4.07 5.88 13.59
C SER A 26 -3.57 7.02 14.50
N PRO A 27 -3.17 8.19 13.94
CA PRO A 27 -2.99 9.42 14.72
C PRO A 27 -4.23 9.81 15.54
N ALA A 28 -5.43 9.43 15.07
CA ALA A 28 -6.72 9.59 15.74
C ALA A 28 -7.08 8.43 16.68
N PHE A 29 -6.16 7.51 16.96
CA PHE A 29 -6.35 6.43 17.93
C PHE A 29 -6.70 7.02 19.31
N LEU A 30 -7.75 6.49 19.94
CA LEU A 30 -8.20 6.96 21.24
C LEU A 30 -7.28 6.45 22.34
N LEU A 31 -6.80 7.35 23.19
CA LEU A 31 -5.93 6.97 24.30
C LEU A 31 -6.63 5.98 25.24
N ASP A 32 -7.94 6.14 25.48
CA ASP A 32 -8.71 5.21 26.33
C ASP A 32 -8.67 3.76 25.82
N SER A 33 -8.44 3.55 24.51
CA SER A 33 -8.31 2.22 23.93
C SER A 33 -7.02 1.50 24.36
N PHE A 34 -6.04 2.20 24.97
CA PHE A 34 -4.90 1.55 25.61
C PHE A 34 -5.27 0.71 26.83
N TYR A 35 -6.45 0.89 27.43
CA TYR A 35 -6.90 0.05 28.55
C TYR A 35 -6.91 -1.45 28.18
N GLY A 36 -7.24 -1.78 26.92
CA GLY A 36 -7.20 -3.17 26.42
C GLY A 36 -5.79 -3.70 26.19
N LEU A 37 -4.77 -2.84 26.15
CA LEU A 37 -3.37 -3.16 25.87
C LEU A 37 -2.50 -3.08 27.12
N ILE A 38 -2.91 -2.29 28.11
CA ILE A 38 -2.22 -2.03 29.37
C ILE A 38 -3.24 -2.23 30.50
N PRO A 39 -3.29 -3.43 31.10
CA PRO A 39 -4.35 -3.82 32.06
C PRO A 39 -4.48 -2.96 33.32
N SER A 40 -3.48 -2.14 33.65
CA SER A 40 -3.44 -1.25 34.83
C SER A 40 -3.49 0.24 34.48
N LEU A 41 -3.81 0.58 33.22
CA LEU A 41 -3.81 1.96 32.77
C LEU A 41 -5.03 2.73 33.30
N ASN A 42 -4.77 3.86 33.96
CA ASN A 42 -5.82 4.79 34.38
C ASN A 42 -5.58 6.18 33.79
N ILE A 43 -6.36 6.52 32.75
CA ILE A 43 -6.31 7.81 32.05
C ILE A 43 -7.69 8.46 31.91
N MET A 44 -8.68 7.99 32.67
CA MET A 44 -10.08 8.42 32.53
C MET A 44 -10.29 9.94 32.72
N SER A 45 -9.35 10.62 33.39
CA SER A 45 -9.37 12.08 33.58
C SER A 45 -8.72 12.89 32.46
N TRP A 46 -8.01 12.24 31.52
CA TRP A 46 -7.26 12.92 30.46
C TRP A 46 -8.19 13.47 29.38
N SER A 47 -9.22 12.70 29.01
CA SER A 47 -10.20 13.09 28.01
C SER A 47 -10.97 14.35 28.41
N ASN A 48 -11.36 14.47 29.68
CA ASN A 48 -11.99 15.67 30.25
C ASN A 48 -11.12 16.92 30.18
N ARG A 49 -9.80 16.75 30.02
CA ARG A 49 -8.81 17.81 29.89
C ARG A 49 -8.39 18.05 28.44
N GLY A 50 -9.01 17.39 27.47
CA GLY A 50 -8.75 17.55 26.05
C GLY A 50 -7.59 16.71 25.49
N LEU A 51 -7.04 15.79 26.29
CA LEU A 51 -6.05 14.80 25.86
C LEU A 51 -6.75 13.46 25.58
N ILE A 52 -7.08 13.24 24.31
CA ILE A 52 -8.01 12.21 23.83
C ILE A 52 -7.36 11.26 22.82
N TYR A 53 -6.47 11.77 21.97
CA TYR A 53 -5.95 11.07 20.81
C TYR A 53 -4.44 10.83 20.88
N LEU A 54 -3.98 9.79 20.19
CA LEU A 54 -2.58 9.38 20.16
C LEU A 54 -1.64 10.48 19.67
N HIS A 55 -1.98 11.19 18.59
CA HIS A 55 -1.12 12.26 18.06
C HIS A 55 -0.82 13.36 19.08
N GLN A 56 -1.69 13.58 20.07
CA GLN A 56 -1.51 14.62 21.08
C GLN A 56 -0.41 14.28 22.10
N LEU A 57 0.06 13.02 22.12
CA LEU A 57 1.21 12.60 22.92
C LEU A 57 2.54 12.80 22.20
N PHE A 58 2.55 13.24 20.94
CA PHE A 58 3.74 13.33 20.12
C PHE A 58 4.01 14.76 19.65
N ASP A 59 5.29 15.11 19.55
CA ASP A 59 5.80 16.33 18.93
C ASP A 59 6.95 15.94 17.99
N GLN A 60 6.81 16.24 16.70
CA GLN A 60 7.76 15.84 15.65
C GLN A 60 8.12 14.34 15.65
N GLY A 61 7.17 13.47 16.00
CA GLY A 61 7.35 12.01 16.02
C GLY A 61 8.01 11.46 17.30
N GLU A 62 8.34 12.31 18.27
CA GLU A 62 8.84 11.91 19.58
C GLU A 62 7.78 12.09 20.67
N ILE A 63 7.80 11.23 21.69
CA ILE A 63 6.82 11.26 22.77
C ILE A 63 7.08 12.49 23.64
N ILE A 64 6.05 13.33 23.81
CA ILE A 64 6.12 14.53 24.65
C ILE A 64 6.35 14.12 26.12
N PRO A 65 7.37 14.68 26.79
CA PRO A 65 7.61 14.43 28.21
C PRO A 65 6.42 14.86 29.09
N PHE A 66 6.21 14.15 30.21
CA PHE A 66 5.05 14.36 31.07
C PHE A 66 4.91 15.81 31.56
N ASN A 67 6.00 16.50 31.91
CA ASN A 67 5.96 17.88 32.38
C ASN A 67 5.31 18.85 31.36
N ARG A 68 5.57 18.65 30.07
CA ARG A 68 4.98 19.45 28.98
C ARG A 68 3.50 19.14 28.81
N LEU A 69 3.11 17.86 28.85
CA LEU A 69 1.70 17.46 28.79
C LEU A 69 0.93 17.94 30.03
N GLN A 70 1.55 17.88 31.20
CA GLN A 70 1.01 18.38 32.45
C GLN A 70 0.72 19.87 32.37
N ASN A 71 1.65 20.68 31.86
CA ASN A 71 1.43 22.11 31.70
C ASN A 71 0.35 22.40 30.65
N LYS A 72 0.35 21.69 29.52
CA LYS A 72 -0.58 21.93 28.41
C LYS A 72 -2.03 21.53 28.73
N TYR A 73 -2.23 20.37 29.37
CA TYR A 73 -3.55 19.80 29.66
C TYR A 73 -3.92 19.85 31.15
N GLN A 74 -3.11 20.52 31.98
CA GLN A 74 -3.30 20.63 33.43
C GLN A 74 -3.45 19.26 34.13
N LEU A 75 -2.67 18.25 33.74
CA LEU A 75 -2.79 16.89 34.27
C LEU A 75 -2.32 16.79 35.74
N PRO A 76 -2.96 15.98 36.61
CA PRO A 76 -2.50 15.77 37.97
C PRO A 76 -1.18 14.98 38.01
N ASN A 77 -0.37 15.14 39.07
CA ASN A 77 0.89 14.39 39.23
C ASN A 77 0.70 12.87 39.15
N ALA A 78 -0.44 12.35 39.60
CA ALA A 78 -0.80 10.94 39.51
C ALA A 78 -0.82 10.40 38.05
N ALA A 79 -1.05 11.27 37.06
CA ALA A 79 -1.03 10.91 35.64
C ALA A 79 0.39 10.58 35.12
N ALA A 80 1.45 10.93 35.86
CA ALA A 80 2.83 10.63 35.48
C ALA A 80 3.10 9.13 35.37
N PHE A 81 2.39 8.31 36.15
CA PHE A 81 2.52 6.85 36.07
C PHE A 81 1.88 6.32 34.79
N ALA A 82 0.65 6.74 34.48
CA ALA A 82 -0.03 6.34 33.25
C ALA A 82 0.70 6.80 31.98
N HIS A 83 1.28 8.01 31.99
CA HIS A 83 2.15 8.48 30.90
C HIS A 83 3.37 7.59 30.70
N ARG A 84 4.04 7.17 31.78
CA ARG A 84 5.16 6.23 31.71
C ARG A 84 4.76 4.86 31.18
N GLN A 85 3.59 4.35 31.58
CA GLN A 85 3.06 3.08 31.08
C GLN A 85 2.81 3.14 29.57
N ILE A 86 2.11 4.17 29.10
CA ILE A 86 1.85 4.37 27.67
C ILE A 86 3.17 4.56 26.92
N SER A 87 4.08 5.39 27.43
CA SER A 87 5.37 5.65 26.79
C SER A 87 6.22 4.38 26.66
N SER A 88 6.30 3.57 27.73
CA SER A 88 7.01 2.30 27.72
C SER A 88 6.42 1.32 26.71
N TRP A 89 5.09 1.24 26.64
CA TRP A 89 4.41 0.41 25.66
C TRP A 89 4.70 0.88 24.23
N LEU A 90 4.62 2.18 23.95
CA LEU A 90 4.87 2.76 22.62
C LEU A 90 6.32 2.58 22.19
N GLN A 91 7.27 2.70 23.12
CA GLN A 91 8.70 2.44 22.86
C GLN A 91 8.95 0.97 22.52
N THR A 92 8.32 0.06 23.26
CA THR A 92 8.42 -1.40 23.01
C THR A 92 7.75 -1.79 21.69
N ASN A 93 6.71 -1.06 21.28
CA ASN A 93 5.90 -1.34 20.11
C ASN A 93 6.07 -0.27 19.00
N ARG A 94 7.29 0.26 18.80
CA ARG A 94 7.55 1.31 17.79
C ARG A 94 7.07 0.96 16.37
N LYS A 95 7.06 -0.33 16.01
CA LYS A 95 6.63 -0.81 14.67
C LYS A 95 5.16 -0.57 14.37
N VAL A 96 4.31 -0.39 15.38
CA VAL A 96 2.88 -0.12 15.21
C VAL A 96 2.56 1.37 15.38
N LEU A 97 3.54 2.27 15.40
CA LEU A 97 3.27 3.71 15.40
C LEU A 97 2.94 4.22 13.99
N PRO A 98 2.13 5.29 13.87
CA PRO A 98 1.94 5.94 12.59
C PRO A 98 3.26 6.47 12.01
N ALA A 99 3.35 6.52 10.68
CA ALA A 99 4.50 7.07 9.97
C ALA A 99 4.76 8.54 10.39
N ALA A 100 6.02 8.99 10.31
CA ALA A 100 6.44 10.30 10.82
C ALA A 100 5.68 11.49 10.17
N ASN A 101 5.26 11.35 8.92
CA ASN A 101 4.46 12.34 8.21
C ASN A 101 2.98 12.36 8.63
N ARG A 102 2.48 11.31 9.30
CA ARG A 102 1.05 11.13 9.63
C ARG A 102 0.62 11.79 10.93
N TRP A 103 1.54 12.15 11.83
CA TRP A 103 1.20 12.65 13.17
C TRP A 103 0.26 13.87 13.19
N ASN A 104 0.30 14.73 12.16
CA ASN A 104 -0.52 15.94 12.07
C ASN A 104 -1.47 15.96 10.87
N THR A 105 -1.65 14.82 10.19
CA THR A 105 -2.49 14.71 8.99
C THR A 105 -3.53 13.63 9.18
N PHE A 106 -4.81 13.98 9.04
CA PHE A 106 -5.94 13.07 9.17
C PHE A 106 -6.53 12.79 7.79
N ASN A 107 -6.81 11.53 7.49
CA ASN A 107 -7.60 11.19 6.31
C ASN A 107 -9.07 11.65 6.49
N ALA A 108 -9.89 11.50 5.44
CA ALA A 108 -11.29 11.97 5.47
C ALA A 108 -12.11 11.35 6.61
N LEU A 109 -11.85 10.09 6.99
CA LEU A 109 -12.56 9.39 8.06
C LEU A 109 -12.02 9.80 9.44
N GLU A 110 -10.70 9.89 9.60
CA GLU A 110 -10.05 10.39 10.83
C GLU A 110 -10.47 11.83 11.13
N SER A 111 -10.57 12.66 10.10
CA SER A 111 -11.09 14.03 10.18
C SER A 111 -12.54 14.06 10.68
N LEU A 112 -13.38 13.13 10.21
CA LEU A 112 -14.76 13.00 10.68
C LEU A 112 -14.85 12.48 12.13
N CYS A 113 -13.91 11.62 12.55
CA CYS A 113 -13.86 11.07 13.90
C CYS A 113 -13.26 12.03 14.95
N THR A 114 -12.51 13.05 14.53
CA THR A 114 -11.83 14.02 15.39
C THR A 114 -12.55 15.37 15.51
N GLN A 115 -13.60 15.61 14.71
CA GLN A 115 -14.41 16.83 14.77
C GLN A 115 -15.21 16.94 16.09
N THR A 116 -15.03 18.06 16.79
CA THR A 116 -15.74 18.42 18.03
C THR A 116 -17.24 18.66 17.80
N LYS A 117 -17.60 19.22 16.64
CA LYS A 117 -18.98 19.29 16.15
C LYS A 117 -19.13 18.28 15.01
N ARG A 118 -19.80 17.18 15.30
CA ARG A 118 -20.18 16.20 14.28
C ARG A 118 -21.02 16.90 13.21
N PRO A 119 -20.77 16.68 11.90
CA PRO A 119 -21.57 17.30 10.87
C PRO A 119 -23.04 16.90 11.06
N LEU A 120 -23.96 17.86 10.87
CA LEU A 120 -25.38 17.57 10.87
C LEU A 120 -25.64 16.45 9.87
N LYS A 121 -26.35 15.42 10.32
CA LYS A 121 -26.58 14.18 9.55
C LYS A 121 -25.30 13.34 9.30
N LEU A 122 -24.29 13.34 10.18
CA LEU A 122 -23.11 12.46 10.08
C LEU A 122 -23.47 11.00 9.80
N ILE A 123 -24.47 10.46 10.51
CA ILE A 123 -24.97 9.11 10.24
C ILE A 123 -25.54 9.04 8.83
N SER A 124 -26.29 10.03 8.35
CA SER A 124 -26.76 10.10 6.95
C SER A 124 -25.64 10.29 5.94
N ILE A 125 -24.52 10.91 6.27
CA ILE A 125 -23.35 11.09 5.38
C ILE A 125 -22.61 9.77 5.25
N LEU A 126 -22.34 9.10 6.37
CA LEU A 126 -21.76 7.76 6.40
C LEU A 126 -22.71 6.74 5.77
N TYR A 127 -24.01 6.87 6.03
CA TYR A 127 -25.08 6.10 5.40
C TYR A 127 -25.06 6.39 3.90
N ASN A 128 -25.17 7.62 3.41
CA ASN A 128 -25.14 7.95 1.98
C ASN A 128 -23.84 7.50 1.28
N ARG A 129 -22.71 7.47 1.97
CA ARG A 129 -21.43 6.98 1.42
C ARG A 129 -21.36 5.44 1.38
N HIS A 130 -21.94 4.74 2.35
CA HIS A 130 -22.14 3.29 2.28
C HIS A 130 -23.33 2.90 1.39
N TYR A 131 -24.31 3.79 1.22
CA TYR A 131 -25.56 3.60 0.49
C TYR A 131 -25.52 4.14 -0.95
N SER A 132 -24.48 4.84 -1.37
CA SER A 132 -24.25 5.13 -2.78
C SER A 132 -24.12 3.82 -3.53
N VAL A 133 -24.88 3.67 -4.62
CA VAL A 133 -24.78 2.51 -5.51
C VAL A 133 -23.46 2.66 -6.27
N PRO A 134 -22.49 1.75 -6.10
CA PRO A 134 -21.25 1.80 -6.88
C PRO A 134 -21.58 1.65 -8.37
N ASP A 135 -20.82 2.32 -9.23
CA ASP A 135 -21.05 2.23 -10.68
C ASP A 135 -20.87 0.77 -11.13
N PRO A 136 -21.89 0.13 -11.73
CA PRO A 136 -21.83 -1.26 -12.14
C PRO A 136 -20.61 -1.59 -13.03
N HIS A 137 -20.13 -0.64 -13.84
CA HIS A 137 -19.00 -0.85 -14.72
C HIS A 137 -17.64 -0.95 -13.99
N THR A 138 -17.59 -0.57 -12.72
CA THR A 138 -16.40 -0.69 -11.87
C THR A 138 -16.32 -2.04 -11.14
N LEU A 139 -17.38 -2.85 -11.19
CA LEU A 139 -17.53 -4.06 -10.38
C LEU A 139 -17.24 -5.31 -11.22
N GLN A 140 -16.17 -6.04 -10.89
CA GLN A 140 -15.69 -7.17 -11.68
C GLN A 140 -16.70 -8.33 -11.79
N PHE A 141 -17.57 -8.52 -10.80
CA PHE A 141 -18.57 -9.59 -10.79
C PHE A 141 -19.74 -9.35 -11.74
N VAL A 142 -19.97 -8.11 -12.20
CA VAL A 142 -21.02 -7.78 -13.16
C VAL A 142 -20.80 -8.54 -14.47
N LYS A 143 -19.58 -8.55 -14.98
CA LYS A 143 -19.22 -9.29 -16.20
C LYS A 143 -19.33 -10.81 -16.02
N ALA A 144 -19.01 -11.33 -14.84
CA ALA A 144 -19.14 -12.75 -14.54
C ALA A 144 -20.62 -13.19 -14.54
N TRP A 145 -21.50 -12.36 -13.98
CA TRP A 145 -22.94 -12.64 -13.95
C TRP A 145 -23.61 -12.53 -15.31
N GLU A 146 -23.19 -11.58 -16.16
CA GLU A 146 -23.73 -11.50 -17.54
C GLU A 146 -23.37 -12.72 -18.38
N VAL A 147 -22.17 -13.28 -18.17
CA VAL A 147 -21.72 -14.52 -18.80
C VAL A 147 -22.52 -15.71 -18.29
N GLU A 148 -22.73 -15.81 -16.98
CA GLU A 148 -23.49 -16.91 -16.35
C GLU A 148 -24.98 -16.87 -16.73
N LEU A 149 -25.58 -15.69 -16.78
CA LEU A 149 -26.97 -15.49 -17.18
C LEU A 149 -27.18 -15.54 -18.70
N GLY A 150 -26.11 -15.61 -19.48
CA GLY A 150 -26.15 -15.59 -20.94
C GLY A 150 -26.79 -14.32 -21.53
N LYS A 151 -26.80 -13.22 -20.76
CA LYS A 151 -27.51 -11.99 -21.09
C LYS A 151 -26.72 -10.78 -20.60
N GLN A 152 -26.45 -9.85 -21.51
CA GLN A 152 -25.93 -8.52 -21.15
C GLN A 152 -27.07 -7.65 -20.64
N LEU A 153 -26.86 -6.99 -19.49
CA LEU A 153 -27.84 -6.10 -18.88
C LEU A 153 -27.35 -4.66 -19.01
N THR A 154 -28.25 -3.71 -19.27
CA THR A 154 -27.86 -2.31 -19.41
C THR A 154 -27.44 -1.71 -18.07
N LYS A 155 -26.73 -0.58 -18.09
CA LYS A 155 -26.30 0.14 -16.88
C LYS A 155 -27.48 0.45 -15.96
N GLU A 156 -28.62 0.81 -16.53
CA GLU A 156 -29.86 1.12 -15.83
C GLU A 156 -30.45 -0.14 -15.18
N GLN A 157 -30.39 -1.28 -15.87
CA GLN A 157 -30.84 -2.58 -15.35
C GLN A 157 -29.95 -3.08 -14.21
N TRP A 158 -28.63 -2.95 -14.33
CA TRP A 158 -27.70 -3.27 -13.24
C TRP A 158 -27.88 -2.34 -12.04
N SER A 159 -28.05 -1.05 -12.31
CA SER A 159 -28.31 -0.07 -11.25
C SER A 159 -29.62 -0.39 -10.52
N TYR A 160 -30.65 -0.82 -11.25
CA TYR A 160 -31.91 -1.29 -10.67
C TYR A 160 -31.73 -2.57 -9.85
N ILE A 161 -31.05 -3.60 -10.38
CA ILE A 161 -30.80 -4.88 -9.68
C ILE A 161 -29.96 -4.68 -8.41
N LEU A 162 -28.90 -3.89 -8.48
CA LEU A 162 -28.07 -3.56 -7.31
C LEU A 162 -28.86 -2.76 -6.28
N CYS A 163 -29.76 -1.88 -6.72
CA CYS A 163 -30.68 -1.15 -5.83
C CYS A 163 -31.70 -2.08 -5.17
N GLU A 164 -32.29 -3.03 -5.89
CA GLU A 164 -33.24 -4.01 -5.35
C GLU A 164 -32.56 -5.03 -4.41
N ASN A 165 -31.40 -5.57 -4.78
CA ASN A 165 -30.61 -6.47 -3.93
C ASN A 165 -30.20 -5.80 -2.60
N LYS A 166 -29.92 -4.49 -2.67
CA LYS A 166 -29.63 -3.62 -1.53
C LYS A 166 -30.86 -3.35 -0.64
N LYS A 167 -32.07 -3.32 -1.20
CA LYS A 167 -33.32 -3.27 -0.41
C LYS A 167 -33.63 -4.60 0.28
N LEU A 168 -33.19 -5.73 -0.29
CA LEU A 168 -33.32 -7.07 0.29
C LEU A 168 -32.32 -7.35 1.42
N THR A 169 -31.29 -6.50 1.59
CA THR A 169 -30.24 -6.71 2.60
C THR A 169 -30.65 -6.17 3.99
N LEU A 170 -31.47 -6.92 4.72
CA LEU A 170 -31.71 -6.74 6.17
C LEU A 170 -30.66 -7.47 7.04
N SER A 171 -29.55 -7.92 6.44
CA SER A 171 -28.56 -8.77 7.10
C SER A 171 -27.70 -7.97 8.09
N THR A 172 -27.85 -8.29 9.38
CA THR A 172 -27.02 -7.78 10.50
C THR A 172 -25.52 -8.03 10.28
N THR A 173 -25.16 -9.07 9.52
CA THR A 173 -23.79 -9.45 9.16
C THR A 173 -23.07 -8.38 8.32
N HIS A 174 -23.77 -7.73 7.39
CA HIS A 174 -23.18 -6.65 6.57
C HIS A 174 -23.04 -5.34 7.34
N LEU A 175 -23.97 -5.07 8.26
CA LEU A 175 -23.89 -3.94 9.19
C LEU A 175 -22.72 -4.12 10.19
N GLU A 176 -22.51 -5.34 10.66
CA GLU A 176 -21.32 -5.72 11.44
C GLU A 176 -20.03 -5.51 10.65
N LEU A 177 -19.98 -5.92 9.37
CA LEU A 177 -18.80 -5.72 8.53
C LEU A 177 -18.49 -4.23 8.34
N ALA A 178 -19.49 -3.40 8.04
CA ALA A 178 -19.31 -1.94 7.93
C ALA A 178 -18.82 -1.31 9.24
N ARG A 179 -19.35 -1.76 10.40
CA ARG A 179 -18.88 -1.33 11.73
C ARG A 179 -17.46 -1.80 12.01
N LYS A 180 -17.09 -3.01 11.59
CA LYS A 180 -15.73 -3.57 11.70
C LYS A 180 -14.74 -2.80 10.82
N LEU A 181 -15.16 -2.38 9.62
CA LEU A 181 -14.36 -1.52 8.72
C LEU A 181 -14.19 -0.11 9.29
N LEU A 182 -15.24 0.49 9.85
CA LEU A 182 -15.16 1.78 10.55
C LEU A 182 -14.26 1.71 11.80
N TYR A 183 -14.37 0.63 12.58
CA TYR A 183 -13.48 0.38 13.72
C TYR A 183 -12.04 0.16 13.26
N ARG A 184 -11.83 -0.58 12.16
CA ARG A 184 -10.52 -0.77 11.53
C ARG A 184 -9.90 0.54 11.06
N CYS A 185 -10.67 1.43 10.41
CA CYS A 185 -10.17 2.77 10.01
C CYS A 185 -9.85 3.66 11.23
N LYS A 186 -10.55 3.48 12.35
CA LYS A 186 -10.33 4.21 13.59
C LYS A 186 -9.13 3.68 14.39
N VAL A 187 -8.85 2.38 14.30
CA VAL A 187 -7.75 1.72 15.01
C VAL A 187 -6.46 1.70 14.19
N THR A 188 -6.56 1.41 12.90
CA THR A 188 -5.45 1.38 11.94
C THR A 188 -5.62 2.52 10.96
N GLY A 189 -4.59 3.34 10.78
CA GLY A 189 -4.62 4.54 9.95
C GLY A 189 -4.58 4.26 8.44
N ILE A 190 -5.35 3.26 7.97
CA ILE A 190 -5.44 2.89 6.55
C ILE A 190 -5.65 4.18 5.75
N ASP A 191 -4.62 4.54 5.00
CA ASP A 191 -4.64 5.69 4.12
C ASP A 191 -5.37 5.28 2.85
N ASP A 192 -6.63 5.69 2.76
CA ASP A 192 -7.34 5.80 1.48
C ASP A 192 -7.42 7.30 1.09
N SER A 193 -6.47 8.11 1.57
CA SER A 193 -6.52 9.58 1.44
C SER A 193 -6.44 10.07 -0.01
N ASP A 194 -5.92 9.25 -0.91
CA ASP A 194 -5.78 9.55 -2.34
C ASP A 194 -6.61 8.62 -3.23
N GLY A 195 -7.35 7.66 -2.66
CA GLY A 195 -8.11 6.66 -3.41
C GLY A 195 -7.22 5.67 -4.19
N TYR A 196 -5.90 5.64 -3.94
CA TYR A 196 -4.99 4.74 -4.64
C TYR A 196 -5.10 3.34 -4.05
N THR A 197 -5.79 2.45 -4.76
CA THR A 197 -5.82 1.03 -4.43
C THR A 197 -4.59 0.35 -5.05
N THR A 198 -3.70 -0.17 -4.19
CA THR A 198 -2.58 -0.99 -4.63
C THR A 198 -3.11 -2.18 -5.45
N PRO A 199 -2.56 -2.46 -6.65
CA PRO A 199 -3.03 -3.55 -7.48
C PRO A 199 -2.94 -4.92 -6.78
N ASP A 200 -3.90 -5.81 -7.04
CA ASP A 200 -3.95 -7.15 -6.41
C ASP A 200 -2.67 -7.97 -6.64
N PHE A 201 -2.01 -7.77 -7.79
CA PHE A 201 -0.76 -8.46 -8.12
C PHE A 201 0.43 -8.06 -7.22
N CYS A 202 0.32 -6.97 -6.46
CA CYS A 202 1.29 -6.59 -5.43
C CYS A 202 1.17 -7.40 -4.14
N ARG A 203 0.11 -8.21 -3.97
CA ARG A 203 -0.04 -9.19 -2.87
C ARG A 203 0.18 -8.59 -1.46
N GLY A 204 -0.21 -7.33 -1.26
CA GLY A 204 -0.04 -6.63 0.02
C GLY A 204 1.35 -6.01 0.25
N PHE A 205 2.34 -6.26 -0.62
CA PHE A 205 3.62 -5.57 -0.59
C PHE A 205 3.50 -4.15 -1.16
N LYS A 206 4.39 -3.26 -0.72
CA LYS A 206 4.51 -1.92 -1.32
C LYS A 206 5.01 -2.01 -2.76
N CYS A 207 4.34 -1.27 -3.64
CA CYS A 207 4.64 -1.16 -5.06
C CYS A 207 4.81 0.30 -5.49
N PRO A 208 5.56 0.57 -6.56
CA PRO A 208 5.55 1.86 -7.22
C PRO A 208 4.12 2.27 -7.58
N ARG A 209 3.73 3.46 -7.13
CA ARG A 209 2.39 4.01 -7.38
C ARG A 209 2.31 4.56 -8.80
N TYR A 210 1.18 4.33 -9.45
CA TYR A 210 0.95 4.79 -10.81
C TYR A 210 -0.52 5.05 -11.11
N ARG A 211 -0.82 5.83 -12.14
CA ARG A 211 -2.16 5.91 -12.74
C ARG A 211 -2.12 5.41 -14.18
N VAL A 212 -3.18 4.72 -14.60
CA VAL A 212 -3.37 4.33 -16.01
C VAL A 212 -3.90 5.56 -16.75
N VAL A 213 -3.12 6.07 -17.71
CA VAL A 213 -3.49 7.25 -18.52
C VAL A 213 -4.09 6.86 -19.87
N GLU A 214 -3.73 5.70 -20.41
CA GLU A 214 -4.30 5.14 -21.64
C GLU A 214 -4.30 3.61 -21.52
N LYS A 215 -5.36 2.98 -22.03
CA LYS A 215 -5.50 1.52 -22.02
C LYS A 215 -5.71 1.01 -23.44
N HIS A 216 -4.85 0.09 -23.86
CA HIS A 216 -5.00 -0.66 -25.10
C HIS A 216 -5.40 -2.10 -24.79
N GLU A 217 -5.72 -2.86 -25.83
CA GLU A 217 -6.05 -4.28 -25.71
C GLU A 217 -4.93 -5.07 -25.02
N ASN A 218 -3.67 -4.73 -25.33
CA ASN A 218 -2.51 -5.56 -25.02
C ASN A 218 -1.46 -4.90 -24.11
N PHE A 219 -1.62 -3.60 -23.79
CA PHE A 219 -0.74 -2.87 -22.89
C PHE A 219 -1.45 -1.65 -22.29
N GLU A 220 -0.88 -1.12 -21.22
CA GLU A 220 -1.32 0.10 -20.54
C GLU A 220 -0.23 1.16 -20.64
N VAL A 221 -0.64 2.42 -20.71
CA VAL A 221 0.24 3.56 -20.50
C VAL A 221 0.06 3.99 -19.05
N ARG A 222 1.13 3.92 -18.26
CA ARG A 222 1.11 4.18 -16.83
C ARG A 222 2.04 5.34 -16.51
N GLU A 223 1.53 6.31 -15.77
CA GLU A 223 2.35 7.39 -15.21
C GLU A 223 2.67 7.05 -13.75
N TYR A 224 3.95 6.80 -13.48
CA TYR A 224 4.46 6.47 -12.17
C TYR A 224 4.85 7.73 -11.40
N GLU A 225 4.59 7.72 -10.10
CA GLU A 225 5.15 8.69 -9.16
C GLU A 225 6.69 8.54 -9.09
N PRO A 226 7.43 9.53 -8.52
CA PRO A 226 8.88 9.38 -8.32
C PRO A 226 9.22 8.10 -7.54
N THR A 227 10.25 7.38 -7.98
CA THR A 227 10.67 6.10 -7.37
C THR A 227 12.14 6.10 -7.00
N ILE A 228 12.51 5.29 -6.02
CA ILE A 228 13.89 5.05 -5.61
C ILE A 228 14.15 3.55 -5.71
N TRP A 229 15.33 3.17 -6.19
CA TRP A 229 15.72 1.78 -6.42
C TRP A 229 17.12 1.53 -5.88
N ALA A 230 17.33 0.38 -5.24
CA ALA A 230 18.65 -0.19 -5.02
C ALA A 230 18.90 -1.28 -6.05
N ALA A 231 20.08 -1.31 -6.66
CA ALA A 231 20.35 -2.22 -7.75
C ALA A 231 21.81 -2.67 -7.81
N THR A 232 22.04 -3.78 -8.51
CA THR A 232 23.34 -4.37 -8.78
C THR A 232 23.39 -4.83 -10.23
N ILE A 233 24.58 -4.78 -10.81
CA ILE A 233 24.85 -5.39 -12.11
C ILE A 233 24.65 -6.91 -12.00
N VAL A 234 24.02 -7.49 -13.02
CA VAL A 234 23.83 -8.94 -13.14
C VAL A 234 24.24 -9.44 -14.51
N ASP A 235 24.78 -10.66 -14.52
CA ASP A 235 25.06 -11.44 -15.72
C ASP A 235 23.97 -12.49 -15.91
N PHE A 236 23.31 -12.47 -17.06
CA PHE A 236 22.25 -13.43 -17.42
C PHE A 236 22.76 -14.84 -17.69
N SER A 237 24.06 -15.04 -17.90
CA SER A 237 24.67 -16.36 -18.04
C SER A 237 24.84 -17.10 -16.70
N ALA A 238 24.63 -16.41 -15.58
CA ALA A 238 24.77 -16.94 -14.23
C ALA A 238 23.47 -16.78 -13.42
N ASP A 239 23.44 -17.35 -12.21
CA ASP A 239 22.28 -17.27 -11.33
C ASP A 239 22.03 -15.83 -10.84
N ILE A 240 21.03 -15.18 -11.43
CA ILE A 240 20.60 -13.81 -11.10
C ILE A 240 20.15 -13.71 -9.65
N THR A 241 19.55 -14.76 -9.09
CA THR A 241 19.06 -14.78 -7.70
C THR A 241 20.23 -14.65 -6.73
N ASN A 242 21.27 -15.46 -6.93
CA ASN A 242 22.47 -15.39 -6.10
C ASN A 242 23.20 -14.05 -6.27
N GLN A 243 23.32 -13.56 -7.50
CA GLN A 243 23.94 -12.26 -7.77
C GLN A 243 23.20 -11.10 -7.09
N SER A 244 21.86 -11.10 -7.13
CA SER A 244 21.02 -10.05 -6.57
C SER A 244 20.76 -10.18 -5.06
N TYR A 245 21.16 -11.29 -4.43
CA TYR A 245 20.98 -11.51 -2.99
C TYR A 245 21.60 -10.40 -2.11
N ARG A 246 22.63 -9.71 -2.62
CA ARG A 246 23.23 -8.54 -1.96
C ARG A 246 22.24 -7.39 -1.74
N LEU A 247 21.26 -7.21 -2.62
CA LEU A 247 20.20 -6.21 -2.46
C LEU A 247 19.32 -6.53 -1.25
N PHE A 248 19.00 -7.80 -1.04
CA PHE A 248 18.27 -8.26 0.13
C PHE A 248 19.08 -8.03 1.41
N LYS A 249 20.39 -8.32 1.41
CA LYS A 249 21.26 -7.98 2.56
C LYS A 249 21.24 -6.48 2.86
N TYR A 250 21.32 -5.64 1.83
CA TYR A 250 21.29 -4.18 1.95
C TYR A 250 20.03 -3.68 2.65
N ILE A 251 18.83 -4.10 2.21
CA ILE A 251 17.57 -3.70 2.88
C ILE A 251 17.37 -4.34 4.26
N HIS A 252 18.15 -5.38 4.61
CA HIS A 252 18.15 -6.02 5.92
C HIS A 252 19.25 -5.54 6.87
N GLY A 253 19.94 -4.44 6.53
CA GLY A 253 20.87 -3.77 7.44
C GLY A 253 22.34 -3.89 7.06
N ALA A 254 22.70 -4.51 5.93
CA ALA A 254 24.07 -4.49 5.40
C ALA A 254 24.37 -3.16 4.68
N ASN A 255 24.22 -2.06 5.40
CA ASN A 255 24.43 -0.69 4.93
C ASN A 255 25.05 0.15 6.06
N LYS A 256 25.61 1.32 5.75
CA LYS A 256 26.40 2.11 6.72
C LYS A 256 25.62 2.50 7.98
N LYS A 257 24.29 2.60 7.92
CA LYS A 257 23.44 2.98 9.06
C LYS A 257 22.83 1.78 9.80
N GLY A 258 23.01 0.54 9.30
CA GLY A 258 22.36 -0.65 9.84
C GLY A 258 20.83 -0.63 9.76
N THR A 259 20.23 0.29 8.97
CA THR A 259 18.78 0.47 8.90
C THR A 259 18.14 -0.61 8.03
N LYS A 260 16.87 -0.92 8.33
CA LYS A 260 16.13 -1.98 7.65
C LYS A 260 14.85 -1.41 7.05
N THR A 261 14.47 -1.95 5.90
CA THR A 261 13.16 -1.71 5.29
C THR A 261 12.50 -3.04 4.95
N GLU A 262 11.17 -3.03 4.83
CA GLU A 262 10.43 -4.19 4.36
C GLU A 262 10.74 -4.51 2.90
N ILE A 263 10.45 -5.76 2.52
CA ILE A 263 10.52 -6.19 1.13
C ILE A 263 9.40 -5.51 0.36
N THR A 264 9.72 -5.03 -0.83
CA THR A 264 8.80 -4.40 -1.76
C THR A 264 8.68 -5.24 -3.04
N LEU A 265 7.69 -4.92 -3.85
CA LEU A 265 7.56 -5.41 -5.22
C LEU A 265 7.54 -4.23 -6.20
N PRO A 266 7.80 -4.45 -7.49
CA PRO A 266 8.36 -5.66 -8.06
C PRO A 266 9.87 -5.78 -7.81
N PHE A 267 10.39 -7.00 -7.89
CA PHE A 267 11.80 -7.21 -8.21
C PHE A 267 11.97 -6.94 -9.71
N SER A 268 12.83 -5.99 -10.08
CA SER A 268 12.90 -5.48 -11.45
C SER A 268 14.26 -5.73 -12.07
N ILE A 269 14.28 -6.22 -13.31
CA ILE A 269 15.48 -6.31 -14.13
C ILE A 269 15.40 -5.25 -15.21
N PHE A 270 16.27 -4.24 -15.13
CA PHE A 270 16.46 -3.26 -16.20
C PHE A 270 17.44 -3.80 -17.22
N VAL A 271 17.01 -3.90 -18.47
CA VAL A 271 17.76 -4.48 -19.57
C VAL A 271 18.05 -3.41 -20.62
N PRO A 272 19.32 -3.25 -21.02
CA PRO A 272 19.67 -2.46 -22.18
C PRO A 272 19.11 -3.11 -23.44
N THR A 273 18.19 -2.46 -24.15
CA THR A 273 17.51 -3.06 -25.30
C THR A 273 18.24 -2.84 -26.63
N ASN A 274 19.26 -1.96 -26.65
CA ASN A 274 20.14 -1.75 -27.80
C ASN A 274 21.50 -2.46 -27.61
N LYS A 275 21.85 -3.35 -28.54
CA LYS A 275 23.12 -4.12 -28.55
C LYS A 275 24.38 -3.25 -28.58
N ASN A 276 24.28 -1.99 -28.99
CA ASN A 276 25.41 -1.06 -29.05
C ASN A 276 25.61 -0.27 -27.74
N THR A 277 24.76 -0.48 -26.73
CA THR A 277 24.88 0.22 -25.46
C THR A 277 25.81 -0.54 -24.51
N LYS A 278 26.74 0.18 -23.89
CA LYS A 278 27.70 -0.36 -22.89
C LYS A 278 27.08 -0.49 -21.49
N HIS A 279 25.77 -0.31 -21.35
CA HIS A 279 25.12 -0.41 -20.06
C HIS A 279 24.94 -1.89 -19.72
N PRO A 280 25.30 -2.34 -18.51
CA PRO A 280 25.02 -3.69 -18.07
C PRO A 280 23.54 -3.86 -17.65
N PRO A 281 22.99 -5.09 -17.65
CA PRO A 281 21.71 -5.38 -17.01
C PRO A 281 21.76 -5.16 -15.50
N LEU A 282 20.68 -4.66 -14.94
CA LEU A 282 20.59 -4.28 -13.55
C LEU A 282 19.43 -5.01 -12.87
N ALA A 283 19.74 -5.84 -11.88
CA ALA A 283 18.72 -6.32 -10.95
C ALA A 283 18.46 -5.24 -9.90
N SER A 284 17.21 -5.02 -9.54
CA SER A 284 16.82 -3.89 -8.70
C SER A 284 15.59 -4.19 -7.85
N ILE A 285 15.54 -3.53 -6.70
CA ILE A 285 14.41 -3.56 -5.77
C ILE A 285 13.92 -2.15 -5.53
N PHE A 286 12.61 -1.99 -5.52
CA PHE A 286 11.97 -0.71 -5.19
C PHE A 286 12.25 -0.37 -3.72
N LEU A 287 12.59 0.86 -3.41
CA LEU A 287 12.70 1.34 -2.04
C LEU A 287 11.48 2.20 -1.73
N PRO A 288 10.76 1.94 -0.61
CA PRO A 288 9.56 2.69 -0.29
C PRO A 288 9.93 4.16 -0.02
N PRO A 289 9.05 5.13 -0.37
CA PRO A 289 9.39 6.56 -0.33
C PRO A 289 9.85 7.09 1.04
N GLU A 290 9.36 6.49 2.12
CA GLU A 290 9.73 6.81 3.50
C GLU A 290 11.08 6.23 3.94
N PHE A 291 11.70 5.35 3.14
CA PHE A 291 13.02 4.81 3.44
C PHE A 291 14.10 5.71 2.85
N GLU A 292 14.78 6.46 3.71
CA GLU A 292 15.99 7.20 3.36
C GLU A 292 17.15 6.23 3.11
N PRO A 293 17.57 5.99 1.85
CA PRO A 293 18.50 4.92 1.53
C PRO A 293 19.89 5.24 2.10
N PRO A 294 20.40 4.43 3.05
CA PRO A 294 21.76 4.58 3.55
C PRO A 294 22.79 4.19 2.49
N GLU A 295 24.03 4.67 2.61
CA GLU A 295 25.09 4.24 1.72
C GLU A 295 25.34 2.71 1.87
N PRO A 296 25.42 1.95 0.76
CA PRO A 296 25.72 0.52 0.81
C PRO A 296 27.11 0.23 1.41
N LEU A 297 27.24 -0.88 2.11
CA LEU A 297 28.58 -1.42 2.48
C LEU A 297 29.23 -2.17 1.32
N ASP A 298 28.40 -2.72 0.43
CA ASP A 298 28.84 -3.42 -0.78
C ASP A 298 28.89 -2.42 -1.94
N SER A 299 30.08 -2.17 -2.47
CA SER A 299 30.33 -1.20 -3.55
C SER A 299 29.72 -1.59 -4.90
N SER A 300 29.21 -2.81 -5.04
CA SER A 300 28.47 -3.26 -6.22
C SER A 300 27.00 -2.87 -6.21
N ILE A 301 26.50 -2.35 -5.08
CA ILE A 301 25.14 -1.84 -4.94
C ILE A 301 25.18 -0.34 -5.20
N TYR A 302 24.28 0.12 -6.06
CA TYR A 302 24.06 1.54 -6.31
C TYR A 302 22.57 1.86 -6.07
N VAL A 303 22.33 3.06 -5.57
CA VAL A 303 21.00 3.59 -5.32
C VAL A 303 20.76 4.72 -6.31
N PHE A 304 19.62 4.70 -6.97
CA PHE A 304 19.22 5.75 -7.91
C PHE A 304 17.73 6.05 -7.77
N SER A 305 17.31 7.20 -8.27
CA SER A 305 15.91 7.59 -8.31
C SER A 305 15.47 7.94 -9.73
N TYR A 306 14.21 7.69 -10.01
CA TYR A 306 13.53 8.22 -11.18
C TYR A 306 12.56 9.32 -10.75
N PRO A 307 12.45 10.42 -11.52
CA PRO A 307 11.35 11.35 -11.36
C PRO A 307 10.03 10.66 -11.75
N ALA A 308 8.92 11.42 -11.72
CA ALA A 308 7.68 10.94 -12.30
C ALA A 308 7.91 10.64 -13.81
N LEU A 309 7.60 9.42 -14.22
CA LEU A 309 7.88 8.91 -15.57
C LEU A 309 6.69 8.12 -16.11
N THR A 310 6.52 8.16 -17.43
CA THR A 310 5.48 7.40 -18.13
C THR A 310 6.07 6.17 -18.78
N TRP A 311 5.43 5.02 -18.59
CA TRP A 311 5.85 3.72 -19.10
C TRP A 311 4.73 3.05 -19.89
N TYR A 312 5.10 2.37 -20.96
CA TYR A 312 4.26 1.39 -21.62
C TYR A 312 4.43 0.06 -20.92
N VAL A 313 3.36 -0.55 -20.42
CA VAL A 313 3.43 -1.77 -19.60
C VAL A 313 2.53 -2.84 -20.18
N ARG A 314 3.12 -4.00 -20.48
CA ARG A 314 2.42 -5.21 -20.87
C ARG A 314 2.52 -6.23 -19.74
N SER A 315 1.37 -6.66 -19.21
CA SER A 315 1.29 -7.71 -18.20
C SER A 315 1.01 -9.07 -18.83
N PHE A 316 1.56 -10.12 -18.25
CA PHE A 316 1.29 -11.51 -18.62
C PHE A 316 1.47 -12.42 -17.40
N LYS A 317 0.95 -13.65 -17.51
CA LYS A 317 1.06 -14.68 -16.48
C LYS A 317 2.03 -15.75 -16.93
N GLY A 318 2.94 -16.19 -16.06
CA GLY A 318 3.90 -17.23 -16.41
C GLY A 318 4.99 -17.45 -15.38
N GLN A 319 5.99 -18.26 -15.76
CA GLN A 319 7.18 -18.48 -14.95
C GLN A 319 8.17 -17.33 -15.13
N SER A 320 8.96 -17.06 -14.09
CA SER A 320 9.98 -16.02 -14.11
C SER A 320 11.22 -16.48 -14.89
N ASN A 321 11.11 -16.57 -16.22
CA ASN A 321 12.23 -16.89 -17.11
C ASN A 321 12.53 -15.73 -18.07
N ILE A 322 13.79 -15.61 -18.49
CA ILE A 322 14.26 -14.48 -19.30
C ILE A 322 13.83 -14.56 -20.76
N GLU A 323 13.53 -15.75 -21.26
CA GLU A 323 13.08 -15.96 -22.64
C GLU A 323 11.68 -15.35 -22.85
N ASP A 324 10.77 -15.59 -21.90
CA ASP A 324 9.44 -14.99 -21.89
C ASP A 324 9.52 -13.46 -21.77
N PHE A 325 10.47 -12.93 -20.98
CA PHE A 325 10.74 -11.49 -20.96
C PHE A 325 11.04 -10.96 -22.37
N PHE A 326 12.03 -11.51 -23.07
CA PHE A 326 12.40 -11.02 -24.40
C PHE A 326 11.28 -11.19 -25.43
N LYS A 327 10.52 -12.30 -25.33
CA LYS A 327 9.35 -12.55 -26.16
C LYS A 327 8.29 -11.46 -25.96
N HIS A 328 7.86 -11.22 -24.71
CA HIS A 328 6.84 -10.22 -24.40
C HIS A 328 7.32 -8.79 -24.65
N ALA A 329 8.59 -8.49 -24.40
CA ALA A 329 9.20 -7.20 -24.71
C ALA A 329 9.20 -6.95 -26.23
N ARG A 330 9.47 -7.97 -27.06
CA ARG A 330 9.39 -7.84 -28.52
C ARG A 330 7.97 -7.59 -29.00
N VAL A 331 6.98 -8.27 -28.41
CA VAL A 331 5.56 -8.04 -28.74
C VAL A 331 5.17 -6.59 -28.42
N LEU A 332 5.49 -6.10 -27.23
CA LEU A 332 5.22 -4.71 -26.85
C LEU A 332 5.92 -3.72 -27.78
N ALA A 333 7.21 -3.92 -28.08
CA ALA A 333 7.95 -3.05 -28.98
C ALA A 333 7.32 -2.98 -30.38
N ASN A 334 6.92 -4.12 -30.95
CA ASN A 334 6.26 -4.17 -32.26
C ASN A 334 4.92 -3.42 -32.26
N GLU A 335 4.12 -3.58 -31.21
CA GLU A 335 2.84 -2.85 -31.05
C GLU A 335 3.07 -1.33 -30.98
N LEU A 336 4.05 -0.89 -30.19
CA LEU A 336 4.41 0.53 -30.08
C LEU A 336 4.91 1.11 -31.41
N MET A 337 5.75 0.36 -32.15
CA MET A 337 6.22 0.76 -33.49
C MET A 337 5.06 0.88 -34.49
N HIS A 338 4.15 -0.10 -34.51
CA HIS A 338 2.98 -0.08 -35.38
C HIS A 338 2.08 1.13 -35.09
N LEU A 339 1.90 1.46 -33.81
CA LEU A 339 1.14 2.63 -33.36
C LEU A 339 1.92 3.96 -33.45
N LYS A 340 3.17 3.92 -33.93
CA LYS A 340 4.09 5.08 -33.99
C LYS A 340 4.24 5.80 -32.63
N LYS A 341 4.13 5.05 -31.52
CA LYS A 341 4.34 5.57 -30.17
C LYS A 341 5.85 5.64 -29.88
N PRO A 342 6.40 6.79 -29.44
CA PRO A 342 7.83 6.93 -29.16
C PRO A 342 8.19 6.22 -27.85
N PHE A 343 9.18 5.33 -27.88
CA PHE A 343 9.66 4.67 -26.67
C PHE A 343 11.19 4.59 -26.67
N ASP A 344 11.77 4.59 -25.48
CA ASP A 344 13.21 4.45 -25.32
C ASP A 344 13.62 3.00 -25.63
N GLN A 345 14.35 2.82 -26.72
CA GLN A 345 14.93 1.52 -27.14
C GLN A 345 16.23 1.19 -26.42
N ILE A 346 16.62 1.98 -25.42
CA ILE A 346 17.78 1.73 -24.59
C ILE A 346 17.35 1.03 -23.30
N PHE A 347 16.17 1.27 -22.75
CA PHE A 347 15.78 0.76 -21.43
C PHE A 347 14.44 0.02 -21.45
N GLY A 348 14.50 -1.30 -21.26
CA GLY A 348 13.34 -2.14 -20.92
C GLY A 348 13.40 -2.60 -19.47
N ALA A 349 12.24 -2.79 -18.84
CA ALA A 349 12.14 -3.38 -17.50
C ALA A 349 11.35 -4.68 -17.54
N CYS A 350 11.81 -5.68 -16.78
CA CYS A 350 11.04 -6.87 -16.43
C CYS A 350 10.70 -6.82 -14.95
N ASN A 351 9.41 -6.75 -14.62
CA ASN A 351 8.93 -6.62 -13.25
C ASN A 351 8.32 -7.94 -12.80
N PHE A 352 8.93 -8.53 -11.78
CA PHE A 352 8.48 -9.79 -11.19
C PHE A 352 7.74 -9.52 -9.88
N TYR A 353 6.45 -9.85 -9.87
CA TYR A 353 5.59 -9.76 -8.70
C TYR A 353 5.43 -11.18 -8.12
N GLY A 354 6.44 -11.58 -7.35
CA GLY A 354 6.58 -12.93 -6.85
C GLY A 354 5.54 -13.32 -5.79
N GLY A 355 5.34 -14.63 -5.66
CA GLY A 355 4.71 -15.30 -4.52
C GLY A 355 4.51 -16.80 -4.80
N THR A 356 4.55 -17.61 -3.75
CA THR A 356 4.45 -19.08 -3.78
C THR A 356 3.03 -19.53 -4.06
N ASP A 357 2.62 -19.48 -5.32
CA ASP A 357 1.49 -20.27 -5.81
C ASP A 357 2.04 -21.68 -6.13
N GLU A 358 1.37 -22.73 -5.68
CA GLU A 358 1.68 -24.14 -6.01
C GLU A 358 1.74 -24.40 -7.53
N GLN A 359 1.22 -23.49 -8.35
CA GLN A 359 1.20 -23.54 -9.81
C GLN A 359 2.25 -22.63 -10.51
N ASN A 360 3.12 -21.92 -9.79
CA ASN A 360 4.15 -21.01 -10.34
C ASN A 360 3.61 -19.93 -11.32
N ASN A 361 2.37 -19.48 -11.12
CA ASN A 361 1.70 -18.55 -12.03
C ASN A 361 1.91 -17.08 -11.59
N HIS A 362 3.09 -16.52 -11.91
CA HIS A 362 3.45 -15.16 -11.48
C HIS A 362 2.85 -14.10 -12.39
N HIS A 363 2.47 -12.96 -11.80
CA HIS A 363 2.18 -11.75 -12.58
C HIS A 363 3.52 -11.12 -12.94
N ILE A 364 3.79 -11.02 -14.23
CA ILE A 364 5.02 -10.48 -14.77
C ILE A 364 4.64 -9.32 -15.69
N GLU A 365 5.46 -8.27 -15.69
CA GLU A 365 5.28 -7.15 -16.59
C GLU A 365 6.56 -6.87 -17.35
N VAL A 366 6.42 -6.58 -18.65
CA VAL A 366 7.47 -5.93 -19.42
C VAL A 366 7.10 -4.47 -19.65
N ALA A 367 8.09 -3.58 -19.58
CA ALA A 367 7.85 -2.17 -19.78
C ALA A 367 8.92 -1.47 -20.62
N TYR A 368 8.50 -0.48 -21.40
CA TYR A 368 9.37 0.48 -22.07
C TYR A 368 9.07 1.89 -21.59
N LEU A 369 10.13 2.67 -21.35
CA LEU A 369 10.00 4.07 -20.99
C LEU A 369 9.46 4.86 -22.19
N LEU A 370 8.55 5.81 -21.94
CA LEU A 370 8.09 6.76 -22.96
C LEU A 370 9.29 7.55 -23.49
N GLY A 371 9.53 7.50 -24.78
CA GLY A 371 10.66 8.16 -25.42
C GLY A 371 10.37 9.65 -25.61
N HIS A 372 11.39 10.49 -25.44
CA HIS A 372 11.29 11.89 -25.86
C HIS A 372 11.21 11.95 -27.39
N VAL A 373 10.16 12.56 -27.92
CA VAL A 373 10.13 12.98 -29.33
C VAL A 373 11.26 13.99 -29.49
N LYS A 374 12.35 13.60 -30.16
CA LYS A 374 13.31 14.60 -30.66
C LYS A 374 12.49 15.54 -31.54
N LYS A 375 12.35 16.81 -31.15
CA LYS A 375 11.91 17.84 -32.07
C LYS A 375 12.85 17.76 -33.27
N SER A 376 12.29 17.53 -34.44
CA SER A 376 12.99 17.73 -35.70
C SER A 376 13.33 19.21 -35.78
N ASP A 377 14.62 19.53 -35.64
CA ASP A 377 15.16 20.81 -36.09
C ASP A 377 15.21 20.87 -37.62
#